data_AF-A0A931UQ68-F1
#
_entry.id   AF-A0A931UQ68-F1
#
_cell.length_a   1.000
_cell.length_b   1.000
_cell.length_c   1.000
_cell.angle_alpha   90.00
_cell.angle_beta   90.00
_cell.angle_gamma   90.00
#
_symmetry.space_group_name_H-M   'P 1'
#
loop_
_entity.id
_entity.type
_entity.pdbx_description
1 polymer ?
#
loop_
_entity_poly.entity_id
_entity_poly.type
_entity_poly.pdbx_seq_one_letter_code
_entity_poly.pdbx_strand_id
1 'polypeptide(L)' 'MAFPRYWNERLETMGPDQLQEVQEVKLRKQLAYLWERSPFYQRKLKAAGLRPEHIRTLDDLKLLPFTTKDELRESQL' A
#
# COMPACT_ATOMS: atom_id res chain seq x y z
N MET A 1 33.87 -12.98 11.72
CA MET A 1 32.47 -13.36 11.43
C MET A 1 32.16 -12.92 10.02
N ALA A 2 31.67 -13.81 9.17
CA ALA A 2 31.20 -13.45 7.83
C ALA A 2 29.69 -13.16 7.91
N PHE A 3 29.28 -11.95 7.55
CA PHE A 3 27.88 -11.62 7.41
C PHE A 3 27.36 -12.20 6.09
N PRO A 4 26.15 -12.77 6.06
CA PRO A 4 25.54 -13.20 4.81
C PRO A 4 25.41 -12.00 3.86
N ARG A 5 25.56 -12.23 2.55
CA ARG A 5 25.47 -11.19 1.52
C ARG A 5 24.12 -10.48 1.50
N TYR A 6 23.06 -11.20 1.89
CA TYR A 6 21.68 -10.71 1.95
C TYR A 6 21.08 -11.11 3.30
N TRP A 7 20.21 -10.25 3.87
CA TRP A 7 19.50 -10.56 5.12
C TRP A 7 18.31 -11.50 4.85
N ASN A 8 17.62 -11.28 3.73
CA ASN A 8 16.53 -12.08 3.21
C ASN A 8 16.77 -12.36 1.73
N GLU A 9 17.65 -13.33 1.46
CA GLU A 9 18.05 -13.72 0.11
C GLU A 9 16.85 -13.91 -0.84
N ARG A 10 15.81 -14.61 -0.39
CA ARG A 10 14.62 -14.86 -1.22
C ARG A 10 13.94 -13.58 -1.72
N LEU A 11 13.79 -12.56 -0.88
CA LEU A 11 13.15 -11.30 -1.29
C LEU A 11 14.12 -10.38 -2.01
N GLU A 12 15.38 -10.35 -1.58
CA GLU A 12 16.42 -9.45 -2.11
C GLU A 12 16.92 -9.89 -3.50
N THR A 13 16.80 -11.18 -3.85
CA THR A 13 17.19 -11.71 -5.16
C THR A 13 16.00 -12.15 -6.02
N MET A 14 14.77 -11.82 -5.62
CA MET A 14 13.56 -12.17 -6.35
C MET A 14 13.54 -11.53 -7.74
N GLY A 15 13.04 -12.25 -8.74
CA GLY A 15 12.84 -11.68 -10.08
C GLY A 15 11.83 -10.53 -10.07
N PRO A 16 11.93 -9.54 -10.97
CA PRO A 16 11.03 -8.38 -10.99
C PRO A 16 9.54 -8.73 -11.03
N ASP A 17 9.14 -9.69 -11.88
CA ASP A 17 7.74 -10.11 -12.02
C ASP A 17 7.20 -10.72 -10.72
N GLN A 18 7.98 -11.59 -10.08
CA GLN A 18 7.63 -12.20 -8.79
C GLN A 18 7.55 -11.15 -7.68
N LEU A 19 8.46 -10.16 -7.70
CA LEU A 19 8.46 -9.07 -6.73
C LEU A 19 7.20 -8.21 -6.89
N GLN A 20 6.81 -7.92 -8.13
CA GLN A 20 5.59 -7.19 -8.44
C GLN A 20 4.35 -7.93 -7.91
N GLU A 21 4.23 -9.24 -8.14
CA GLU A 21 3.12 -10.04 -7.60
C GLU A 21 3.03 -9.93 -6.07
N VAL A 22 4.17 -10.02 -5.38
CA VAL A 22 4.24 -9.85 -3.92
C VAL A 22 3.78 -8.46 -3.50
N GLN A 23 4.20 -7.42 -4.21
CA GLN A 23 3.82 -6.04 -3.93
C GLN A 23 2.31 -5.81 -4.16
N GLU A 24 1.72 -6.36 -5.22
CA GLU A 24 0.28 -6.26 -5.50
C GLU A 24 -0.58 -6.99 -4.47
N VAL A 25 -0.14 -8.17 -4.01
CA VAL A 25 -0.80 -8.87 -2.90
C VAL A 25 -0.75 -8.04 -1.62
N LYS A 26 0.41 -7.43 -1.32
CA LYS A 26 0.55 -6.56 -0.14
C LYS A 26 -0.28 -5.29 -0.25
N LEU A 27 -0.33 -4.66 -1.43
CA LEU A 27 -1.11 -3.46 -1.69
C LEU A 27 -2.60 -3.71 -1.43
N ARG A 28 -3.17 -4.77 -2.01
CA ARG A 28 -4.58 -5.14 -1.81
C ARG A 28 -4.89 -5.41 -0.34
N LYS A 29 -4.02 -6.14 0.36
CA LYS A 29 -4.17 -6.39 1.82
C LYS A 29 -4.12 -5.09 2.62
N GLN A 30 -3.20 -4.20 2.30
CA GLN A 30 -3.05 -2.92 2.99
C GLN A 30 -4.29 -2.03 2.78
N LEU A 31 -4.81 -1.93 1.56
CA LEU A 31 -6.01 -1.15 1.28
C LEU A 31 -7.25 -1.70 1.97
N ALA A 32 -7.43 -3.03 1.98
CA ALA A 32 -8.51 -3.66 2.73
C ALA A 32 -8.42 -3.34 4.24
N TYR A 33 -7.21 -3.48 4.81
CA TYR A 33 -6.96 -3.12 6.21
C TYR A 33 -7.28 -1.65 6.52
N LEU A 34 -6.80 -0.72 5.68
CA LEU A 34 -7.05 0.71 5.87
C LEU A 34 -8.53 1.05 5.76
N TRP A 35 -9.24 0.45 4.80
CA TRP A 35 -10.68 0.66 4.63
C TRP A 35 -11.50 0.18 5.82
N GLU A 36 -11.12 -0.96 6.41
CA GLU A 36 -11.81 -1.54 7.57
C GLU A 36 -11.45 -0.83 8.88
N ARG A 37 -10.19 -0.42 9.04
CA ARG A 37 -9.63 -0.02 10.36
C ARG A 37 -9.36 1.47 10.50
N SER A 38 -9.34 2.24 9.42
CA SER A 38 -9.03 3.67 9.46
C SER A 38 -10.20 4.53 8.96
N PRO A 39 -10.94 5.20 9.88
CA PRO A 39 -11.97 6.15 9.49
C PRO A 39 -11.43 7.27 8.59
N PHE A 40 -10.18 7.68 8.78
CA PHE A 40 -9.50 8.66 7.94
C PHE A 40 -9.40 8.19 6.48
N TYR A 41 -8.78 7.02 6.24
CA TYR A 41 -8.64 6.51 4.88
C TYR A 41 -9.97 6.09 4.27
N GLN A 42 -10.91 5.59 5.06
CA GLN A 42 -12.26 5.29 4.58
C GLN A 42 -12.94 6.56 4.03
N ARG A 43 -12.88 7.69 4.75
CA ARG A 43 -13.45 8.97 4.27
C ARG A 43 -12.72 9.49 3.04
N LYS A 44 -11.38 9.47 3.05
CA LYS A 44 -10.57 9.95 1.92
C LYS A 44 -10.83 9.17 0.64
N LEU A 45 -10.90 7.84 0.71
CA LEU A 45 -11.19 6.99 -0.44
C LEU A 45 -12.63 7.19 -0.93
N LYS A 46 -13.62 7.29 -0.02
CA LYS A 46 -15.01 7.61 -0.39
C LYS A 46 -15.13 8.96 -1.10
N ALA A 47 -14.44 9.98 -0.61
CA ALA A 47 -14.44 11.32 -1.23
C ALA A 47 -13.84 11.30 -2.65
N ALA A 48 -12.88 10.41 -2.91
CA ALA A 48 -12.34 10.17 -4.24
C ALA A 48 -13.18 9.23 -5.12
N GLY A 49 -14.32 8.72 -4.62
CA GLY A 49 -15.16 7.74 -5.34
C GLY A 49 -14.52 6.35 -5.45
N LEU A 50 -13.54 6.04 -4.61
CA LEU A 50 -12.76 4.82 -4.67
C LEU A 50 -13.18 3.81 -3.59
N ARG A 51 -13.04 2.53 -3.95
CA ARG A 51 -13.15 1.39 -3.04
C ARG A 51 -11.93 0.49 -3.21
N PRO A 52 -11.57 -0.33 -2.21
CA PRO A 52 -10.41 -1.21 -2.30
C PRO A 52 -10.40 -2.11 -3.54
N GLU A 53 -11.56 -2.56 -4.01
CA GLU A 53 -11.69 -3.48 -5.16
C GLU A 53 -11.34 -2.82 -6.50
N HIS A 54 -11.26 -1.49 -6.54
CA HIS A 54 -10.84 -0.72 -7.71
C HIS A 54 -9.31 -0.72 -7.88
N ILE A 55 -8.55 -1.11 -6.85
CA ILE A 55 -7.08 -1.14 -6.89
C ILE A 55 -6.62 -2.59 -6.88
N ARG A 56 -6.09 -3.08 -8.00
CA ARG A 56 -5.70 -4.49 -8.19
C ARG A 56 -4.22 -4.65 -8.47
N THR A 57 -3.63 -3.68 -9.17
CA THR A 57 -2.24 -3.70 -9.64
C THR A 57 -1.47 -2.49 -9.09
N LEU A 58 -0.15 -2.48 -9.25
CA LEU A 58 0.64 -1.30 -8.89
C LEU A 58 0.32 -0.07 -9.74
N ASP A 59 -0.08 -0.27 -11.00
CA ASP A 59 -0.47 0.82 -11.91
C ASP A 59 -1.70 1.59 -11.43
N ASP A 60 -2.56 0.94 -10.65
CA ASP A 60 -3.76 1.56 -10.08
C ASP A 60 -3.43 2.55 -8.95
N LEU A 61 -2.19 2.56 -8.43
CA LEU A 61 -1.75 3.54 -7.43
C LEU A 61 -1.94 4.99 -7.90
N LYS A 62 -1.88 5.25 -9.21
CA LYS A 62 -2.13 6.58 -9.80
C LYS A 62 -3.55 7.10 -9.57
N LEU A 63 -4.50 6.20 -9.26
CA LEU A 63 -5.87 6.57 -8.93
C LEU A 63 -6.00 7.07 -7.49
N LEU A 64 -5.09 6.64 -6.60
CA LEU A 64 -5.17 6.99 -5.19
C LEU A 64 -4.76 8.45 -4.94
N PRO A 65 -5.54 9.21 -4.16
CA PRO A 65 -5.13 10.53 -3.73
C PRO A 65 -3.94 10.43 -2.77
N PHE A 66 -2.95 11.32 -2.93
CA PHE A 66 -1.84 11.42 -1.99
C PHE A 66 -2.33 11.80 -0.60
N THR A 67 -1.75 11.19 0.44
CA THR A 67 -1.92 11.63 1.82
C THR A 67 -0.94 12.76 2.11
N THR A 68 -1.47 13.91 2.52
CA THR A 68 -0.66 15.09 2.86
C THR A 68 -0.45 15.21 4.37
N LYS A 69 0.56 15.99 4.77
CA LYS A 69 0.85 16.23 6.19
C LYS A 69 -0.28 16.97 6.90
N ASP A 70 -0.98 17.86 6.21
CA ASP A 70 -2.06 18.66 6.81
C ASP A 70 -3.28 17.80 7.09
N GLU A 71 -3.67 16.92 6.17
CA GLU A 71 -4.74 15.95 6.41
C GLU A 71 -4.45 15.03 7.61
N LEU A 72 -3.18 14.63 7.80
CA LEU A 72 -2.77 13.83 8.96
C LEU A 72 -2.86 14.63 10.26
N ARG A 73 -2.59 15.94 10.24
CA ARG A 73 -2.74 16.81 11.41
C ARG A 73 -4.22 16.98 11.76
N GLU A 74 -5.04 17.27 10.77
CA GLU A 74 -6.50 17.43 10.93
C GLU A 74 -7.16 16.16 11.47
N SER A 75 -6.64 14.97 11.14
CA SER A 75 -7.21 13.72 11.63
C SER A 75 -6.94 13.41 13.11
N GLN A 76 -6.08 14.20 13.79
CA GLN A 76 -5.72 14.01 15.20
C GLN A 76 -6.35 15.08 16.12
N LEU A 77 -7.07 16.05 15.54
CA LEU A 77 -7.84 17.06 16.25
C LEU A 77 -9.26 16.57 16.53
#